data_AF-A0A9D1XN54-F1
#
_entry.id   AF-A0A9D1XN54-F1
#
_cell.length_a   1.000
_cell.length_b   1.000
_cell.length_c   1.000
_cell.angle_alpha   90.00
_cell.angle_beta   90.00
_cell.angle_gamma   90.00
#
_symmetry.space_group_name_H-M   'P 1'
#
loop_
_entity.id
_entity.type
_entity.pdbx_description
1 polymer ?
#
loop_
_entity_poly.entity_id
_entity_poly.type
_entity_poly.pdbx_seq_one_letter_code
_entity_poly.pdbx_strand_id
1 'polypeptide(L)' 'MKYLNELFDTDIDMKIYSIHSDSRYVKPYSVFFCIEGLSVDGHRYVEDAIFQGAKVIVHSKELDYYHDKIIYFKVA' A
#
# COMPACT_ATOMS: atom_id res chain seq x y z
N MET A 1 -15.39 5.31 -2.24
CA MET A 1 -14.93 4.14 -3.02
C MET A 1 -14.47 4.65 -4.36
N LYS A 2 -13.26 4.26 -4.78
CA LYS A 2 -12.61 4.67 -6.03
C LYS A 2 -11.98 3.44 -6.68
N TYR A 3 -11.71 3.49 -7.97
CA TYR A 3 -10.93 2.48 -8.67
C TYR A 3 -9.44 2.84 -8.68
N LEU A 4 -8.58 1.84 -8.78
CA LEU A 4 -7.14 2.03 -8.69
C LEU A 4 -6.60 2.89 -9.83
N ASN A 5 -7.10 2.69 -11.04
CA ASN A 5 -6.80 3.49 -12.23
C ASN A 5 -7.29 4.96 -12.15
N GLU A 6 -8.18 5.30 -11.22
CA GLU A 6 -8.53 6.70 -10.92
C GLU A 6 -7.52 7.37 -9.98
N LEU A 7 -6.68 6.58 -9.30
CA LEU A 7 -5.75 7.05 -8.26
C LEU A 7 -4.29 7.03 -8.73
N PHE A 8 -3.94 6.06 -9.56
CA PHE A 8 -2.59 5.85 -10.09
C PHE A 8 -2.67 5.61 -11.60
N ASP A 9 -1.61 5.95 -12.31
CA ASP A 9 -1.48 5.71 -13.74
C ASP A 9 -1.27 4.20 -14.01
N THR A 10 -2.38 3.48 -14.18
CA THR A 10 -2.40 2.04 -14.40
C THR A 10 -3.70 1.62 -15.07
N ASP A 11 -3.66 0.56 -15.89
CA ASP A 11 -4.86 -0.03 -16.50
C ASP A 11 -5.59 -1.02 -15.57
N ILE A 12 -5.14 -1.17 -14.32
CA ILE A 12 -5.71 -2.13 -13.38
C ILE A 12 -7.05 -1.61 -12.85
N ASP A 13 -8.13 -2.30 -13.25
CA ASP A 13 -9.48 -2.05 -12.76
C ASP A 13 -9.75 -2.81 -11.45
N MET A 14 -9.35 -2.20 -10.32
CA MET A 14 -9.56 -2.74 -8.98
C MET A 14 -10.21 -1.71 -8.07
N LYS A 15 -11.27 -2.10 -7.34
CA LYS A 15 -11.89 -1.25 -6.32
C LYS A 15 -10.97 -1.09 -5.11
N ILE A 16 -10.76 0.17 -4.72
CA ILE A 16 -10.10 0.56 -3.48
C ILE A 16 -11.14 1.10 -2.50
N TYR A 17 -11.13 0.52 -1.30
CA TYR A 17 -12.11 0.81 -0.25
C TYR A 17 -11.60 1.83 0.75
N SER A 18 -10.29 1.87 0.98
CA SER A 18 -9.67 2.76 1.96
C SER A 18 -8.19 2.97 1.71
N ILE A 19 -7.63 4.00 2.31
CA ILE A 19 -6.22 4.38 2.22
C ILE A 19 -5.72 4.62 3.64
N HIS A 20 -4.59 4.01 4.00
CA HIS A 20 -4.01 4.11 5.33
C HIS A 20 -2.49 4.23 5.27
N SER A 21 -1.90 4.92 6.24
CA SER A 21 -0.45 4.92 6.51
C SER A 21 -0.09 4.20 7.81
N ASP A 22 -1.11 3.71 8.52
CA ASP A 22 -0.98 2.92 9.74
C ASP A 22 -1.58 1.54 9.49
N SER A 23 -0.73 0.51 9.54
CA SER A 23 -1.08 -0.87 9.18
C SER A 23 -2.21 -1.43 10.05
N ARG A 24 -2.41 -0.89 11.26
CA ARG A 24 -3.45 -1.34 12.20
C ARG A 24 -4.87 -1.01 11.73
N TYR A 25 -5.02 -0.05 10.82
CA TYR A 25 -6.33 0.34 10.25
C TYR A 25 -6.56 -0.22 8.86
N VAL A 26 -5.56 -0.87 8.26
CA VAL A 26 -5.68 -1.52 6.95
C VAL A 26 -6.76 -2.59 6.99
N LYS A 27 -7.50 -2.70 5.89
CA LYS A 27 -8.57 -3.67 5.68
C LYS A 27 -8.41 -4.29 4.29
N PRO A 28 -9.18 -5.33 3.95
CA PRO A 28 -9.21 -5.85 2.60
C PRO A 28 -9.44 -4.75 1.56
N TYR A 29 -8.61 -4.76 0.50
CA TYR A 29 -8.65 -3.78 -0.60
C TYR A 29 -8.32 -2.34 -0.18
N SER A 30 -7.43 -2.18 0.80
CA SER A 30 -6.80 -0.89 1.10
C SER A 30 -5.55 -0.65 0.26
N VAL A 31 -5.20 0.64 0.14
CA VAL A 31 -3.86 1.10 -0.21
C VAL A 31 -3.11 1.41 1.09
N PHE A 32 -1.88 0.93 1.23
CA PHE A 32 -0.99 1.26 2.34
C PHE A 32 0.15 2.16 1.86
N PHE A 33 0.30 3.34 2.48
CA PHE A 33 1.39 4.28 2.19
C PHE A 33 2.50 4.15 3.23
N CYS A 34 3.69 3.80 2.77
CA CYS A 34 4.88 3.76 3.61
C CYS A 34 5.42 5.18 3.80
N ILE A 35 4.92 5.86 4.83
CA ILE A 35 5.38 7.20 5.19
C ILE A 35 6.56 7.07 6.16
N GLU A 36 7.67 7.72 5.83
CA GLU A 36 8.79 7.88 6.76
C GLU A 36 8.53 9.09 7.66
N GLY A 37 8.24 8.82 8.93
CA GLY A 37 8.13 9.83 9.98
C GLY A 37 9.40 9.91 10.82
N LEU A 38 9.43 10.88 11.75
CA LEU A 38 10.57 11.08 12.65
C LEU A 38 10.85 9.89 13.58
N SER A 39 9.80 9.20 14.02
CA SER A 39 9.90 8.10 15.01
C SER A 39 9.58 6.73 14.43
N VAL A 40 8.85 6.69 13.31
CA VAL A 40 8.30 5.45 12.75
C VAL A 40 8.45 5.50 11.23
N ASP A 41 9.00 4.43 10.67
CA ASP A 41 9.10 4.23 9.23
C ASP A 41 8.05 3.21 8.77
N GLY A 42 7.09 3.66 7.96
CA GLY A 42 6.01 2.82 7.42
C GLY A 42 6.49 1.63 6.59
N HIS A 43 7.69 1.69 5.99
CA HIS A 43 8.25 0.59 5.21
C HIS A 43 8.43 -0.69 6.05
N ARG A 44 8.62 -0.53 7.36
CA ARG A 44 8.77 -1.64 8.30
C ARG A 44 7.47 -2.43 8.55
N TYR A 45 6.33 -1.90 8.10
CA TYR A 45 5.00 -2.46 8.36
C TYR A 45 4.29 -2.95 7.09
N VAL A 46 5.03 -3.12 5.99
CA VAL A 46 4.47 -3.62 4.73
C VAL A 46 3.84 -5.00 4.88
N GLU A 47 4.53 -5.95 5.52
CA GLU A 47 4.00 -7.29 5.76
C GLU A 47 2.73 -7.27 6.62
N ASP A 48 2.69 -6.44 7.66
CA ASP A 48 1.50 -6.28 8.49
C ASP A 48 0.32 -5.73 7.67
N ALA A 49 0.56 -4.71 6.83
CA ALA A 49 -0.46 -4.15 5.97
C ALA A 49 -0.98 -5.19 4.95
N ILE A 50 -0.08 -5.98 4.35
CA ILE A 50 -0.46 -7.07 3.44
C ILE A 50 -1.31 -8.11 4.18
N PHE A 51 -0.89 -8.51 5.37
CA PHE A 51 -1.63 -9.46 6.21
C PHE A 51 -3.05 -8.96 6.56
N GLN A 52 -3.21 -7.67 6.85
CA GLN A 52 -4.51 -7.05 7.11
C GLN A 52 -5.38 -6.87 5.85
N GLY A 53 -4.81 -7.07 4.66
CA GLY A 53 -5.55 -7.11 3.40
C GLY A 53 -5.28 -5.94 2.45
N ALA A 54 -4.20 -5.19 2.65
CA ALA A 54 -3.74 -4.25 1.63
C ALA A 54 -3.56 -4.98 0.29
N LYS A 55 -3.99 -4.34 -0.79
CA LYS A 55 -3.76 -4.83 -2.17
C LYS A 55 -2.75 -3.98 -2.92
N VAL A 56 -2.45 -2.81 -2.38
CA VAL A 56 -1.54 -1.84 -2.98
C VAL A 56 -0.63 -1.29 -1.91
N ILE A 57 0.67 -1.32 -2.17
CA ILE A 57 1.71 -0.74 -1.32
C ILE A 57 2.34 0.41 -2.09
N VAL A 58 2.31 1.60 -1.50
CA VAL A 58 3.03 2.77 -2.01
C VAL A 58 4.24 3.00 -1.13
N HIS A 59 5.42 3.03 -1.71
CA HIS A 59 6.69 3.08 -0.97
C HIS A 59 7.72 3.97 -1.67
N SER A 60 8.65 4.53 -0.92
CA SER A 60 9.74 5.36 -1.48
C SER A 60 11.10 4.66 -1.44
N LYS A 61 11.32 3.80 -0.45
CA LYS A 61 12.54 3.00 -0.30
C LYS A 61 12.40 1.65 -0.97
N GLU A 62 13.52 0.97 -1.22
CA GLU A 62 13.48 -0.44 -1.63
C GLU A 62 12.85 -1.30 -0.52
N LEU A 63 12.10 -2.32 -0.93
CA LEU A 63 11.51 -3.30 -0.04
C LEU A 63 12.31 -4.61 -0.13
N ASP A 64 12.43 -5.30 0.99
CA ASP A 64 13.16 -6.57 1.04
C ASP A 64 12.42 -7.70 0.30
N TYR A 65 11.10 -7.62 0.21
CA TYR A 65 10.23 -8.66 -0.36
C TYR A 65 9.08 -8.07 -1.17
N TYR A 66 8.69 -8.81 -2.21
CA TYR A 66 7.54 -8.54 -3.06
C TYR A 66 6.68 -9.79 -3.16
N HIS A 67 5.36 -9.61 -3.09
CA HIS A 67 4.39 -10.70 -3.19
C HIS A 67 3.58 -10.60 -4.48
N ASP A 68 3.43 -11.71 -5.21
CA ASP A 68 2.79 -11.78 -6.54
C ASP A 68 1.37 -11.18 -6.61
N LYS A 69 0.64 -11.17 -5.48
CA LYS A 69 -0.77 -10.72 -5.41
C LYS A 69 -0.93 -9.29 -4.89
N ILE A 70 0.17 -8.56 -4.79
CA ILE A 70 0.22 -7.20 -4.26
C ILE A 70 0.79 -6.28 -5.35
N ILE A 71 0.15 -5.13 -5.51
CA ILE A 71 0.57 -4.11 -6.47
C ILE A 71 1.47 -3.13 -5.73
N TYR A 72 2.62 -2.80 -6.31
CA TYR A 72 3.59 -1.90 -5.70
C TYR A 72 3.77 -0.67 -6.57
N PHE A 73 3.65 0.51 -5.97
CA PHE A 73 4.01 1.78 -6.59
C PHE A 73 5.19 2.39 -5.84
N LYS A 74 6.35 2.42 -6.49
CA LYS A 74 7.50 3.14 -5.97
C LYS A 74 7.42 4.60 -6.38
N VAL A 75 7.46 5.51 -5.40
CA VAL A 75 7.46 6.97 -5.61
C VAL A 75 8.84 7.54 -5.27
N ALA A 76 9.29 8.52 -6.06
CA ALA A 76 10.59 9.19 -5.91
C ALA A 76 10.55 10.31 -4.87
#